data_AF-A0A0C2UGT6-F1
#
_entry.id   AF-A0A0C2UGT6-F1
#
_cell.length_a   1.000
_cell.length_b   1.000
_cell.length_c   1.000
_cell.angle_alpha   90.00
_cell.angle_beta   90.00
_cell.angle_gamma   90.00
#
_symmetry.space_group_name_H-M   'P 1'
#
loop_
_entity.id
_entity.type
_entity.pdbx_description
1 polymer ?
#
loop_
_entity_poly.entity_id
_entity_poly.type
_entity_poly.pdbx_seq_one_letter_code
_entity_poly.pdbx_strand_id
1 'polypeptide(L)' 'MYDALLSERPYKKPWDKELVIAYLQGNSGSHFDPHLVSVFLSILPEIDAISSRFDDDTQASTVTSVD' A
#
# COMPACT_ATOMS: atom_id res chain seq x y z
N MET A 1 -1.17 3.58 9.93
CA MET A 1 -2.37 3.97 9.14
C MET A 1 -2.20 3.58 7.68
N TYR A 2 -1.11 3.96 7.02
CA TYR A 2 -0.75 3.50 5.67
C TYR A 2 -0.60 1.97 5.57
N ASP A 3 0.13 1.39 6.50
CA ASP A 3 0.34 -0.07 6.63
C ASP A 3 -0.98 -0.85 6.86
N ALA A 4 -1.96 -0.22 7.50
CA ALA A 4 -3.27 -0.82 7.75
C ALA A 4 -4.21 -0.78 6.53
N LEU A 5 -3.88 -0.02 5.49
CA LEU A 5 -4.62 0.06 4.22
C LEU A 5 -4.04 -0.86 3.14
N LEU A 6 -2.77 -1.23 3.25
CA LEU A 6 -2.08 -2.17 2.36
C LEU A 6 -2.23 -3.64 2.81
N SER A 7 -2.52 -3.87 4.08
CA SER A 7 -2.81 -5.22 4.58
C SER A 7 -4.12 -5.76 3.99
N GLU A 8 -4.01 -6.90 3.29
CA GLU A 8 -5.16 -7.67 2.84
C GLU A 8 -5.94 -8.18 4.06
N ARG A 9 -7.17 -7.68 4.21
CA ARG A 9 -8.15 -8.22 5.16
C ARG A 9 -9.17 -9.03 4.36
N PRO A 10 -9.74 -10.12 4.90
CA PRO A 10 -10.62 -11.04 4.17
C PRO A 10 -11.89 -10.42 3.54
N TYR A 11 -12.14 -9.11 3.74
CA TYR A 11 -13.38 -8.42 3.39
C TYR A 11 -13.18 -7.04 2.74
N LYS A 12 -11.94 -6.60 2.45
CA LYS A 12 -11.70 -5.25 1.91
C LYS A 12 -10.81 -5.33 0.69
N LYS A 13 -11.39 -5.06 -0.49
CA LYS A 13 -10.62 -4.91 -1.73
C LYS A 13 -9.58 -3.79 -1.54
N PRO A 14 -8.32 -3.99 -1.94
CA PRO A 14 -7.34 -2.92 -2.01
C PRO A 14 -7.94 -1.76 -2.80
N TRP A 15 -7.80 -0.54 -2.30
CA TRP A 15 -8.13 0.61 -3.13
C TRP A 15 -7.14 0.69 -4.27
N ASP A 16 -7.63 0.97 -5.48
CA ASP A 16 -6.74 1.27 -6.60
C ASP A 16 -5.83 2.43 -6.18
N LYS A 17 -4.54 2.29 -6.48
CA LYS A 17 -3.51 3.25 -6.09
C LYS A 17 -3.85 4.68 -6.49
N GLU A 18 -4.47 4.82 -7.67
CA GLU A 18 -4.96 6.09 -8.21
C GLU A 18 -6.05 6.72 -7.30
N LEU A 19 -6.94 5.89 -6.74
CA LEU A 19 -7.96 6.33 -5.80
C LEU A 19 -7.35 6.80 -4.47
N VAL A 20 -6.32 6.11 -3.98
CA VAL A 20 -5.60 6.48 -2.76
C VAL A 20 -4.86 7.82 -2.94
N ILE A 21 -4.20 7.99 -4.08
CA ILE A 21 -3.51 9.24 -4.44
C ILE A 21 -4.53 10.38 -4.54
N ALA A 22 -5.64 10.18 -5.25
CA ALA A 22 -6.68 11.18 -5.40
C ALA A 22 -7.31 11.57 -4.05
N TYR A 23 -7.52 10.60 -3.16
CA TYR A 23 -8.02 10.86 -1.81
C TYR A 23 -7.05 11.68 -0.96
N LEU A 24 -5.75 11.34 -0.98
CA LEU A 24 -4.70 12.08 -0.26
C LEU A 24 -4.59 13.51 -0.75
N GLN A 25 -4.61 13.70 -2.08
CA GLN A 25 -4.58 15.03 -2.69
C GLN A 25 -5.83 15.84 -2.34
N GLY A 26 -7.02 15.24 -2.44
CA GLY A 26 -8.30 15.91 -2.16
C GLY A 26 -8.52 16.28 -0.69
N ASN A 27 -7.79 15.65 0.23
CA ASN A 27 -7.84 15.95 1.68
C ASN A 27 -6.56 16.67 2.18
N SER A 28 -5.69 17.09 1.25
CA SER A 28 -4.49 17.86 1.55
C SER A 28 -4.86 19.27 2.03
N GLY A 29 -4.33 19.69 3.17
CA GLY A 29 -4.61 20.99 3.79
C GLY A 29 -5.85 21.02 4.69
N SER A 30 -6.60 19.92 4.77
CA SER A 30 -7.70 19.76 5.72
C SER A 30 -7.42 18.67 6.74
N HIS A 31 -7.38 17.41 6.30
CA HIS A 31 -7.10 16.25 7.16
C HIS A 31 -5.63 15.87 7.16
N PHE A 32 -4.89 16.25 6.12
CA PHE A 32 -3.47 15.95 5.97
C PHE A 32 -2.65 17.23 5.82
N ASP A 33 -1.45 17.23 6.38
CA ASP A 33 -0.49 18.31 6.15
C ASP A 33 -0.07 18.31 4.66
N PRO A 34 -0.25 19.44 3.92
CA PRO A 34 0.11 19.52 2.51
C PRO A 34 1.57 19.19 2.21
N HIS A 35 2.48 19.57 3.12
CA HIS A 35 3.91 19.30 2.97
C HIS A 35 4.17 17.79 3.06
N LEU A 36 3.55 17.12 4.04
CA LEU A 36 3.68 15.68 4.20
C LEU A 36 3.03 14.91 3.04
N VAL A 37 1.88 15.36 2.52
CA VAL A 37 1.27 14.75 1.33
C VAL A 37 2.20 14.89 0.13
N SER A 38 2.80 16.07 -0.09
CA SER A 38 3.75 16.29 -1.18
C SER A 38 4.99 15.40 -1.07
N VAL A 39 5.58 15.30 0.13
CA VAL A 39 6.74 14.42 0.37
C VAL A 39 6.35 12.97 0.15
N PHE A 40 5.21 12.54 0.70
CA PHE A 40 4.72 11.18 0.56
C PHE A 40 4.51 10.78 -0.91
N LEU A 41 3.92 11.66 -1.72
CA LEU A 41 3.76 11.41 -3.16
C LEU A 41 5.10 11.36 -3.91
N SER A 42 6.13 12.05 -3.43
CA SER A 42 7.45 12.05 -4.05
C SER A 42 8.23 10.75 -3.82
N ILE A 43 8.00 10.08 -2.68
CA ILE A 43 8.67 8.83 -2.30
C ILE A 43 7.84 7.58 -2.63
N LEU A 44 6.63 7.75 -3.20
CA LEU A 44 5.75 6.64 -3.61
C LEU A 44 6.48 5.55 -4.42
N PRO A 45 7.32 5.86 -5.42
CA PRO A 45 8.03 4.84 -6.19
C PRO A 45 8.97 3.97 -5.34
N GLU A 46 9.58 4.55 -4.30
CA GLU A 46 10.43 3.82 -3.36
C GLU A 46 9.59 2.92 -2.45
N ILE A 47 8.44 3.41 -2.00
CA ILE A 47 7.47 2.64 -1.22
C ILE A 47 6.96 1.44 -2.03
N ASP A 48 6.64 1.63 -3.32
CA ASP A 48 6.22 0.55 -4.20
C ASP A 48 7.32 -0.52 -4.34
N ALA A 49 8.57 -0.09 -4.56
CA ALA A 49 9.71 -1.00 -4.68
C ALA A 49 9.94 -1.81 -3.41
N ILE A 50 9.66 -1.24 -2.24
CA ILE A 50 9.71 -1.93 -0.95
C ILE A 50 8.52 -2.89 -0.82
N SER A 51 7.29 -2.47 -1.12
CA SER A 51 6.08 -3.31 -1.02
C SER A 51 6.19 -4.55 -1.91
N SER A 52 6.60 -4.38 -3.17
CA SER A 52 6.79 -5.50 -4.10
C SER A 52 7.84 -6.50 -3.64
N ARG A 53 8.83 -6.07 -2.85
CA ARG A 53 9.87 -6.96 -2.29
C ARG A 53 9.35 -7.82 -1.13
N PHE A 54 8.32 -7.38 -0.42
CA PHE A 54 7.75 -8.10 0.73
C PHE A 54 6.50 -8.91 0.38
N ASP A 55 5.83 -8.63 -0.74
CA ASP A 55 4.71 -9.43 -1.23
C ASP A 55 5.14 -10.81 -1.79
N ASP A 56 6.42 -10.97 -2.17
CA ASP A 56 6.98 -12.23 -2.68
C ASP A 56 7.16 -13.32 -1.61
N ASP A 57 7.15 -12.99 -0.31
CA ASP A 57 7.37 -13.96 0.78
C ASP A 57 6.09 -14.76 1.17
N THR A 58 4.94 -14.50 0.53
CA THR A 58 3.67 -15.19 0.85
C THR A 58 3.34 -16.38 -0.08
N GLN A 59 4.15 -16.65 -1.11
CA GLN A 59 3.92 -17.78 -2.05
C GLN A 59 5.12 -18.76 -2.08
N ALA A 60 5.54 -19.29 -0.93
CA ALA A 60 6.49 -20.40 -0.88
C ALA A 60 6.23 -21.36 0.29
N SER A 61 5.05 -21.98 0.32
CA SER A 61 4.77 -23.17 1.14
C SER A 61 3.62 -23.98 0.54
N THR A 62 3.77 -24.44 -0.71
CA THR A 62 2.89 -25.46 -1.32
C THR A 62 3.70 -26.60 -1.92
N VAL A 63 4.64 -27.16 -1.17
CA VAL A 63 5.15 -28.51 -1.45
C VAL A 63 5.43 -29.22 -0.14
N THR A 64 4.52 -30.13 0.24
CA THR A 64 4.82 -31.48 0.74
C THR A 64 3.50 -32.10 1.16
N SER A 65 3.02 -33.08 0.40
CA SER A 65 2.63 -34.40 0.91
C SER A 65 1.82 -35.15 -0.16
N VAL A 66 2.53 -35.87 -1.02
CA VAL A 66 2.03 -37.12 -1.61
C VAL A 66 3.17 -38.12 -1.50
N ASP A 67 3.21 -38.83 -0.39
CA ASP A 67 3.63 -40.24 -0.28
C ASP A 67 3.05 -40.81 1.02
#